data_AF-A0A933V8Y5-F1
#
_entry.id   AF-A0A933V8Y5-F1
#
_cell.length_a   1.000
_cell.length_b   1.000
_cell.length_c   1.000
_cell.angle_alpha   90.00
_cell.angle_beta   90.00
_cell.angle_gamma   90.00
#
_symmetry.space_group_name_H-M   'P 1'
#
loop_
_entity.id
_entity.type
_entity.pdbx_description
1 polymer ?
#
loop_
_entity_poly.entity_id
_entity_poly.type
_entity_poly.pdbx_seq_one_letter_code
_entity_poly.pdbx_strand_id
1 'polypeptide(L)'
;MAVAAAIAAQGVVQLAHAGAGWGDNLDFNGRPIKVPTFYANSPTGLRTNYDPTPGATAQVDSGTALRKFVDGLPGLTAAGANNLGQYLPLAVADTTSFVDSDYYELAVVEYGEKMHSDLPKPTTLRGYVQIETPANAAVSKHFPLAYPDGSPILDAAGNQVYAVDKPHYLGPVVLASKGRAVRFKFSNYLPKGGFDPLTGRRNGDLFLPVDTTLLGAARDPVGDMYPQNRATIHLHGGDAPWISDGTPYQWITPYGERKLAADPATWWIGASTRNVPDMPDPGEGAQTFYYPNNQSARLMFYHDHASGLTRVNVYGGEAAGYVLLDNTEAKLIAKGVIPPISDMIPLVIQDKTFVPKDIVQQDARWDTARWGDYGDLWFPHVYETNQDPNSFDGTNPVGRWDYGPWFWPIFPAPEGLPTGVFGDASTTPEAFMDTPVVNGTAYPTLSVQPKA
;
A
#
# COMPACT_ATOMS: atom_id res chain seq x y z
N MET A 1 -68.12 -9.66 -8.19
CA MET A 1 -67.98 -10.81 -7.27
C MET A 1 -66.50 -11.02 -7.03
N ALA A 2 -66.10 -10.93 -5.77
CA ALA A 2 -64.75 -11.18 -5.30
C ALA A 2 -64.47 -12.69 -5.26
N VAL A 3 -63.21 -13.07 -5.48
CA VAL A 3 -62.65 -14.30 -4.94
C VAL A 3 -61.35 -13.90 -4.25
N ALA A 4 -61.41 -13.88 -2.92
CA ALA A 4 -60.25 -13.85 -2.05
C ALA A 4 -59.74 -15.29 -1.92
N ALA A 5 -58.44 -15.50 -2.15
CA ALA A 5 -57.73 -16.71 -1.74
C ALA A 5 -56.70 -16.29 -0.71
N ALA A 6 -56.99 -16.60 0.56
CA ALA A 6 -56.01 -16.55 1.63
C ALA A 6 -55.18 -17.85 1.57
N ILE A 7 -53.89 -17.73 1.27
CA ILE A 7 -52.91 -18.77 1.57
C ILE A 7 -52.20 -18.33 2.85
N ALA A 8 -52.57 -18.94 3.96
CA ALA A 8 -51.78 -18.92 5.17
C ALA A 8 -50.56 -19.83 4.94
N ALA A 9 -49.40 -19.24 4.71
CA ALA A 9 -48.13 -19.91 4.94
C ALA A 9 -47.64 -19.52 6.33
N GLN A 10 -47.68 -20.46 7.27
CA GLN A 10 -46.83 -20.42 8.45
C GLN A 10 -45.39 -20.68 7.99
N GLY A 11 -44.71 -19.61 7.57
CA GLY A 11 -43.29 -19.59 7.32
C GLY A 11 -42.62 -18.77 8.41
N VAL A 12 -41.62 -19.36 9.06
CA VAL A 12 -40.77 -18.72 10.06
C VAL A 12 -40.29 -17.37 9.50
N VAL A 13 -40.46 -16.30 10.28
CA VAL A 13 -39.76 -15.04 10.03
C VAL A 13 -38.28 -15.38 9.96
N GLN A 14 -37.69 -15.39 8.76
CA GLN A 14 -36.23 -15.40 8.65
C GLN A 14 -35.74 -14.03 9.15
N LEU A 15 -35.48 -13.98 10.45
CA LEU A 15 -34.69 -12.96 11.09
C LEU A 15 -33.27 -13.01 10.49
N ALA A 16 -32.85 -11.85 10.00
CA ALA A 16 -31.61 -11.51 9.31
C ALA A 16 -30.32 -12.02 9.96
N HIS A 17 -29.25 -12.27 9.18
CA HIS A 17 -27.86 -12.12 9.65
C HIS A 17 -26.87 -11.67 8.54
N ALA A 18 -26.21 -10.53 8.83
CA ALA A 18 -24.95 -9.92 8.34
C ALA A 18 -24.64 -9.87 6.82
N GLY A 19 -25.34 -9.02 6.08
CA GLY A 19 -24.85 -8.42 4.82
C GLY A 19 -24.46 -6.96 5.05
N ALA A 20 -23.32 -6.51 4.49
CA ALA A 20 -22.73 -5.17 4.62
C ALA A 20 -22.74 -4.62 6.06
N GLY A 21 -21.61 -4.68 6.77
CA GLY A 21 -21.52 -4.13 8.12
C GLY A 21 -22.01 -2.67 8.13
N TRP A 22 -23.07 -2.37 8.89
CA TRP A 22 -23.58 -1.01 8.97
C TRP A 22 -22.81 -0.25 10.07
N GLY A 23 -22.02 0.74 9.68
CA GLY A 23 -21.38 1.65 10.62
C GLY A 23 -22.36 2.69 11.13
N ASP A 24 -22.29 2.98 12.44
CA ASP A 24 -22.99 4.13 13.04
C ASP A 24 -22.33 5.42 12.60
N ASN A 25 -23.01 6.23 11.80
CA ASN A 25 -22.49 7.49 11.30
C ASN A 25 -23.43 8.64 11.61
N LEU A 26 -23.01 9.87 11.33
CA LEU A 26 -23.86 11.05 11.37
C LEU A 26 -24.08 11.56 9.94
N ASP A 27 -25.30 11.99 9.63
CA ASP A 27 -25.56 12.76 8.40
C ASP A 27 -24.98 14.18 8.50
N PHE A 28 -25.09 14.96 7.43
CA PHE A 28 -24.62 16.35 7.39
C PHE A 28 -25.28 17.29 8.42
N ASN A 29 -26.38 16.86 9.07
CA ASN A 29 -27.05 17.59 10.15
C ASN A 29 -26.74 17.02 11.55
N GLY A 30 -25.80 16.07 11.66
CA GLY A 30 -25.45 15.42 12.92
C GLY A 30 -26.46 14.36 13.38
N ARG A 31 -27.33 13.85 12.51
CA ARG A 31 -28.31 12.82 12.86
C ARG A 31 -27.71 11.42 12.69
N PRO A 32 -27.89 10.50 13.65
CA PRO A 32 -27.44 9.13 13.51
C PRO A 32 -28.05 8.46 12.28
N ILE A 33 -27.20 7.90 11.44
CA ILE A 33 -27.55 7.09 10.28
C ILE A 33 -26.72 5.81 10.28
N LYS A 34 -27.29 4.74 9.75
CA LYS A 34 -26.55 3.52 9.43
C LYS A 34 -26.03 3.65 8.00
N VAL A 35 -24.73 3.51 7.80
CA VAL A 35 -24.11 3.53 6.46
C VAL A 35 -23.54 2.16 6.15
N PRO A 36 -23.76 1.60 4.94
CA PRO A 36 -23.10 0.37 4.54
C PRO A 36 -21.58 0.62 4.52
N THR A 37 -20.86 -0.14 5.32
CA THR A 37 -19.40 -0.18 5.37
C THR A 37 -18.98 -1.55 4.87
N PHE A 38 -17.94 -1.55 4.04
CA PHE A 38 -17.41 -2.77 3.47
C PHE A 38 -16.12 -3.07 4.23
N TYR A 39 -16.05 -4.26 4.83
CA TYR A 39 -14.81 -4.90 5.25
C TYR A 39 -14.63 -6.07 4.30
N ALA A 40 -13.49 -6.10 3.61
CA ALA A 40 -12.93 -7.24 2.88
C ALA A 40 -13.90 -8.36 2.49
N ASN A 41 -14.95 -8.02 1.75
CA ASN A 41 -15.80 -8.92 0.99
C ASN A 41 -16.94 -8.12 0.36
N SER A 42 -16.75 -7.65 -0.88
CA SER A 42 -17.90 -7.37 -1.74
C SER A 42 -17.72 -8.16 -3.04
N PRO A 43 -18.58 -9.15 -3.37
CA PRO A 43 -19.89 -9.45 -2.80
C PRO A 43 -19.97 -10.86 -2.20
N THR A 44 -19.89 -10.92 -0.87
CA THR A 44 -20.80 -11.64 0.04
C THR A 44 -20.11 -12.44 1.13
N GLY A 45 -19.05 -13.24 0.88
CA GLY A 45 -18.36 -14.03 1.93
C GLY A 45 -19.25 -15.01 2.72
N LEU A 46 -20.56 -14.96 2.50
CA LEU A 46 -21.56 -15.84 3.04
C LEU A 46 -21.69 -16.98 2.05
N ARG A 47 -21.21 -18.16 2.44
CA ARG A 47 -21.85 -19.38 1.97
C ARG A 47 -23.31 -19.29 2.37
N THR A 48 -24.19 -18.90 1.46
CA THR A 48 -25.62 -18.80 1.72
C THR A 48 -26.23 -20.11 2.16
N ASN A 49 -25.52 -21.25 2.10
CA ASN A 49 -25.76 -22.44 2.91
C ASN A 49 -24.46 -23.27 3.05
N TYR A 50 -23.70 -23.09 4.13
CA TYR A 50 -23.20 -24.29 4.82
C TYR A 50 -24.28 -24.57 5.86
N ASP A 51 -24.85 -25.78 5.87
CA ASP A 51 -25.79 -26.23 6.91
C ASP A 51 -24.97 -26.88 8.03
N PRO A 52 -24.54 -26.15 9.07
CA PRO A 52 -23.94 -26.75 10.24
C PRO A 52 -25.05 -27.30 11.13
N THR A 53 -25.83 -28.27 10.67
CA THR A 53 -26.97 -28.85 11.40
C THR A 53 -28.06 -27.81 11.78
N PRO A 54 -29.35 -28.16 11.68
CA PRO A 54 -30.43 -27.32 12.20
C PRO A 54 -30.20 -26.99 13.69
N GLY A 55 -29.78 -25.75 13.99
CA GLY A 55 -29.55 -25.27 15.36
C GLY A 55 -28.28 -24.46 15.61
N ALA A 56 -27.30 -24.39 14.70
CA ALA A 56 -26.10 -23.58 14.90
C ALA A 56 -26.20 -22.21 14.24
N THR A 57 -26.44 -21.15 15.04
CA THR A 57 -26.23 -19.76 14.61
C THR A 57 -24.73 -19.47 14.64
N ALA A 58 -24.06 -19.49 13.48
CA ALA A 58 -22.72 -18.93 13.38
C ALA A 58 -22.82 -17.40 13.53
N GLN A 59 -22.34 -16.85 14.65
CA GLN A 59 -22.11 -15.40 14.70
C GLN A 59 -20.90 -15.09 13.81
N VAL A 60 -21.16 -14.38 12.71
CA VAL A 60 -20.12 -13.77 11.87
C VAL A 60 -19.68 -12.48 12.57
N ASP A 61 -18.41 -12.42 13.00
CA ASP A 61 -17.79 -11.24 13.62
C ASP A 61 -16.59 -10.80 12.78
N SER A 62 -16.87 -9.97 11.78
CA SER A 62 -15.85 -9.36 10.92
C SER A 62 -15.10 -8.20 11.58
N GLY A 63 -15.48 -7.83 12.80
CA GLY A 63 -14.97 -6.67 13.52
C GLY A 63 -15.77 -5.38 13.26
N THR A 64 -15.19 -4.25 13.68
CA THR A 64 -15.86 -2.94 13.73
C THR A 64 -15.96 -2.26 12.37
N ALA A 65 -17.15 -2.22 11.77
CA ALA A 65 -17.52 -1.39 10.60
C ALA A 65 -16.81 0.00 10.52
N LEU A 66 -16.21 0.35 9.37
CA LEU A 66 -15.50 1.62 9.18
C LEU A 66 -16.48 2.76 8.88
N ARG A 67 -16.74 3.64 9.85
CA ARG A 67 -17.62 4.79 9.67
C ARG A 67 -17.05 5.75 8.62
N LYS A 68 -17.81 6.09 7.58
CA LYS A 68 -17.33 7.01 6.54
C LYS A 68 -17.23 8.45 7.07
N PHE A 69 -16.27 9.23 6.62
CA PHE A 69 -16.21 10.69 6.85
C PHE A 69 -16.10 11.11 8.33
N VAL A 70 -15.54 10.26 9.18
CA VAL A 70 -15.28 10.56 10.60
C VAL A 70 -13.87 11.11 10.85
N ASP A 71 -12.94 10.80 9.96
CA ASP A 71 -11.55 11.27 10.01
C ASP A 71 -11.31 12.37 8.97
N GLY A 72 -10.54 13.40 9.34
CA GLY A 72 -10.18 14.50 8.44
C GLY A 72 -9.19 14.08 7.36
N LEU A 73 -9.24 14.74 6.20
CA LEU A 73 -8.24 14.57 5.14
C LEU A 73 -6.86 15.06 5.60
N PRO A 74 -5.80 14.22 5.51
CA PRO A 74 -4.44 14.64 5.75
C PRO A 74 -4.00 15.72 4.76
N GLY A 75 -3.56 16.86 5.29
CA GLY A 75 -2.98 17.97 4.52
C GLY A 75 -1.46 17.87 4.40
N LEU A 76 -0.84 18.94 3.89
CA LEU A 76 0.62 19.07 3.83
C LEU A 76 1.18 19.49 5.18
N THR A 77 2.32 18.91 5.55
CA THR A 77 3.09 19.19 6.78
C THR A 77 2.32 18.88 8.08
N ALA A 78 3.03 18.95 9.21
CA ALA A 78 2.42 18.77 10.53
C ALA A 78 1.27 19.76 10.83
N ALA A 79 1.24 20.93 10.18
CA ALA A 79 0.14 21.89 10.31
C ALA A 79 -1.17 21.40 9.66
N GLY A 80 -1.08 20.50 8.68
CA GLY A 80 -2.20 19.85 8.01
C GLY A 80 -2.59 18.51 8.61
N ALA A 81 -2.11 18.18 9.82
CA ALA A 81 -2.39 16.90 10.45
C ALA A 81 -3.90 16.70 10.69
N ASN A 82 -4.43 15.53 10.34
CA ASN A 82 -5.79 15.16 10.69
C ASN A 82 -5.91 14.72 12.17
N ASN A 83 -7.11 14.30 12.59
CA ASN A 83 -7.38 13.83 13.95
C ASN A 83 -6.66 12.51 14.31
N LEU A 84 -6.10 11.79 13.34
CA LEU A 84 -5.23 10.62 13.55
C LEU A 84 -3.74 10.99 13.61
N GLY A 85 -3.40 12.28 13.40
CA GLY A 85 -2.03 12.77 13.34
C GLY A 85 -1.31 12.48 12.02
N GLN A 86 -2.04 12.15 10.96
CA GLN A 86 -1.54 11.88 9.61
C GLN A 86 -1.43 13.17 8.80
N TYR A 87 -0.38 13.30 7.99
CA TYR A 87 -0.18 14.37 7.01
C TYR A 87 0.85 13.91 5.96
N LEU A 88 0.94 14.64 4.86
CA LEU A 88 1.99 14.47 3.84
C LEU A 88 3.20 15.33 4.22
N PRO A 89 4.33 14.75 4.67
CA PRO A 89 5.53 15.53 4.98
C PRO A 89 6.07 16.20 3.70
N LEU A 90 6.77 17.33 3.85
CA LEU A 90 7.52 17.95 2.76
C LEU A 90 9.00 17.60 2.92
N ALA A 91 9.63 17.16 1.83
CA ALA A 91 11.06 16.89 1.82
C ALA A 91 11.87 18.18 1.95
N VAL A 92 12.93 18.15 2.74
CA VAL A 92 13.84 19.28 2.96
C VAL A 92 15.10 19.11 2.09
N ALA A 93 15.31 20.01 1.14
CA ALA A 93 16.45 19.95 0.24
C ALA A 93 17.77 20.29 0.94
N ASP A 94 18.82 19.51 0.68
CA ASP A 94 20.19 19.98 0.78
C ASP A 94 20.57 20.70 -0.52
N THR A 95 20.74 22.01 -0.44
CA THR A 95 21.06 22.86 -1.59
C THR A 95 22.57 23.11 -1.75
N THR A 96 23.40 22.44 -0.95
CA THR A 96 24.83 22.75 -0.77
C THR A 96 25.75 21.61 -1.19
N SER A 97 25.33 20.35 -1.02
CA SER A 97 26.16 19.19 -1.39
C SER A 97 26.42 19.07 -2.89
N PHE A 98 25.50 19.54 -3.73
CA PHE A 98 25.64 19.54 -5.18
C PHE A 98 25.27 20.91 -5.76
N VAL A 99 26.20 21.51 -6.50
CA VAL A 99 25.97 22.79 -7.17
C VAL A 99 24.77 22.68 -8.13
N ASP A 100 23.96 23.74 -8.16
CA ASP A 100 22.77 23.87 -9.03
C ASP A 100 21.71 22.77 -8.86
N SER A 101 21.73 22.04 -7.76
CA SER A 101 20.85 20.89 -7.54
C SER A 101 20.32 20.82 -6.11
N ASP A 102 19.17 20.19 -5.94
CA ASP A 102 18.61 19.83 -4.64
C ASP A 102 18.91 18.36 -4.36
N TYR A 103 19.50 18.06 -3.21
CA TYR A 103 19.85 16.72 -2.79
C TYR A 103 18.99 16.24 -1.62
N TYR A 104 18.58 14.98 -1.66
CA TYR A 104 17.81 14.33 -0.61
C TYR A 104 18.35 12.94 -0.31
N GLU A 105 18.37 12.57 0.97
CA GLU A 105 18.55 11.18 1.41
C GLU A 105 17.19 10.62 1.79
N LEU A 106 16.71 9.65 1.02
CA LEU A 106 15.44 8.96 1.25
C LEU A 106 15.73 7.51 1.63
N ALA A 107 14.83 6.89 2.35
CA ALA A 107 14.87 5.46 2.59
C ALA A 107 13.49 4.83 2.55
N VAL A 108 13.44 3.52 2.29
CA VAL A 108 12.26 2.69 2.51
C VAL A 108 12.37 1.98 3.86
N VAL A 109 11.28 2.01 4.63
CA VAL A 109 11.16 1.37 5.96
C VAL A 109 9.81 0.68 6.11
N GLU A 110 9.72 -0.29 7.02
CA GLU A 110 8.46 -0.88 7.46
C GLU A 110 8.01 -0.24 8.77
N TYR A 111 6.74 0.16 8.86
CA TYR A 111 6.17 0.89 10.01
C TYR A 111 4.66 0.62 10.14
N GLY A 112 4.06 1.14 11.21
CA GLY A 112 2.61 1.12 11.42
C GLY A 112 2.02 2.53 11.42
N GLU A 113 0.91 2.73 10.71
CA GLU A 113 0.11 3.96 10.80
C GLU A 113 -1.39 3.65 10.80
N LYS A 114 -2.16 4.38 11.61
CA LYS A 114 -3.60 4.15 11.73
C LYS A 114 -4.32 4.84 10.57
N MET A 115 -4.91 4.05 9.67
CA MET A 115 -5.55 4.54 8.44
C MET A 115 -7.02 4.98 8.65
N HIS A 116 -7.61 4.66 9.80
CA HIS A 116 -8.99 5.01 10.17
C HIS A 116 -9.21 4.87 11.69
N SER A 117 -10.04 5.71 12.29
CA SER A 117 -10.38 5.68 13.73
C SER A 117 -10.89 4.32 14.22
N ASP A 118 -11.67 3.63 13.39
CA ASP A 118 -12.32 2.35 13.72
C ASP A 118 -11.45 1.11 13.48
N LEU A 119 -10.26 1.27 12.86
CA LEU A 119 -9.33 0.14 12.74
C LEU A 119 -8.78 -0.25 14.12
N PRO A 120 -8.60 -1.56 14.38
CA PRO A 120 -8.22 -2.07 15.70
C PRO A 120 -6.78 -1.70 16.10
N LYS A 121 -5.91 -1.46 15.11
CA LYS A 121 -4.49 -1.16 15.29
C LYS A 121 -3.97 -0.30 14.13
N PRO A 122 -2.77 0.30 14.26
CA PRO A 122 -2.02 0.80 13.12
C PRO A 122 -1.82 -0.32 12.08
N THR A 123 -2.10 -0.01 10.82
CA THR A 123 -1.90 -0.90 9.68
C THR A 123 -0.41 -1.00 9.37
N THR A 124 0.07 -2.22 9.12
CA THR A 124 1.46 -2.49 8.71
C THR A 124 1.68 -2.01 7.28
N LEU A 125 2.74 -1.23 7.06
CA LEU A 125 3.02 -0.51 5.82
C LEU A 125 4.52 -0.54 5.50
N ARG A 126 4.85 -0.42 4.22
CA ARG A 126 6.20 -0.06 3.75
C ARG A 126 6.11 1.25 3.01
N GLY A 127 7.04 2.17 3.25
CA GLY A 127 6.97 3.49 2.62
C GLY A 127 8.24 4.31 2.79
N TYR A 128 8.25 5.46 2.13
CA TYR A 128 9.41 6.32 2.07
C TYR A 128 9.50 7.26 3.26
N VAL A 129 10.72 7.49 3.75
CA VAL A 129 11.03 8.47 4.79
C VAL A 129 12.28 9.26 4.38
N GLN A 130 12.39 10.52 4.78
CA GLN A 130 13.61 11.30 4.60
C GLN A 130 14.57 11.08 5.77
N ILE A 131 15.82 10.76 5.46
CA ILE A 131 16.89 10.56 6.44
C ILE A 131 17.43 11.92 6.91
N GLU A 132 17.72 12.00 8.21
CA GLU A 132 18.40 13.16 8.78
C GLU A 132 19.85 13.21 8.31
N THR A 133 20.28 14.39 7.86
CA THR A 133 21.64 14.69 7.47
C THR A 133 22.09 15.98 8.16
N PRO A 134 23.40 16.29 8.22
CA PRO A 134 23.87 17.57 8.74
C PRO A 134 23.22 18.79 8.06
N ALA A 135 22.82 18.68 6.78
CA ALA A 135 22.20 19.76 6.03
C ALA A 135 20.75 20.05 6.43
N ASN A 136 19.99 19.05 6.91
CA ASN A 136 18.59 19.21 7.32
C ASN A 136 18.37 19.09 8.84
N ALA A 137 19.43 18.85 9.62
CA ALA A 137 19.37 18.69 11.08
C ALA A 137 18.69 19.87 11.81
N ALA A 138 18.76 21.09 11.29
CA ALA A 138 18.14 22.27 11.89
C ALA A 138 16.60 22.24 11.88
N VAL A 139 15.99 21.48 10.96
CA VAL A 139 14.53 21.34 10.82
C VAL A 139 14.04 19.91 11.10
N SER A 140 14.97 18.99 11.30
CA SER A 140 14.69 17.60 11.66
C SER A 140 14.09 17.48 13.06
N LYS A 141 13.17 16.53 13.23
CA LYS A 141 12.64 16.10 14.53
C LYS A 141 13.49 15.02 15.19
N HIS A 142 14.57 14.59 14.55
CA HIS A 142 15.51 13.60 15.07
C HIS A 142 14.81 12.29 15.49
N PHE A 143 13.97 11.75 14.60
CA PHE A 143 13.15 10.58 14.90
C PHE A 143 13.97 9.28 14.75
N PRO A 144 14.17 8.48 15.81
CA PRO A 144 14.93 7.24 15.71
C PRO A 144 14.13 6.16 14.97
N LEU A 145 14.71 5.60 13.91
CA LEU A 145 14.08 4.52 13.15
C LEU A 145 14.29 3.16 13.83
N ALA A 146 13.23 2.35 13.87
CA ALA A 146 13.24 1.00 14.43
C ALA A 146 12.50 0.04 13.50
N TYR A 147 12.92 -1.23 13.49
CA TYR A 147 12.19 -2.31 12.85
C TYR A 147 10.88 -2.60 13.60
N PRO A 148 9.92 -3.32 12.98
CA PRO A 148 8.65 -3.66 13.62
C PRO A 148 8.77 -4.43 14.94
N ASP A 149 9.89 -5.13 15.18
CA ASP A 149 10.17 -5.82 16.45
C ASP A 149 10.75 -4.89 17.54
N GLY A 150 10.87 -3.59 17.24
CA GLY A 150 11.39 -2.56 18.13
C GLY A 150 12.92 -2.43 18.14
N SER A 151 13.65 -3.28 17.41
CA SER A 151 15.10 -3.16 17.33
C SER A 151 15.52 -1.93 16.50
N PRO A 152 16.62 -1.25 16.87
CA PRO A 152 17.07 -0.06 16.17
C PRO A 152 17.51 -0.38 14.73
N ILE A 153 17.15 0.49 13.78
CA ILE A 153 17.71 0.46 12.43
C ILE A 153 19.10 1.10 12.49
N LEU A 154 20.11 0.34 12.06
CA LEU A 154 21.49 0.78 12.03
C LEU A 154 22.00 0.95 10.59
N ASP A 155 22.86 1.94 10.37
CA ASP A 155 23.59 2.11 9.12
C ASP A 155 24.69 1.04 8.95
N ALA A 156 25.40 1.06 7.82
CA ALA A 156 26.47 0.12 7.53
C ALA A 156 27.67 0.24 8.51
N ALA A 157 27.81 1.36 9.22
CA ALA A 157 28.83 1.59 10.25
C ALA A 157 28.34 1.22 11.66
N GLY A 158 27.09 0.77 11.81
CA GLY A 158 26.49 0.39 13.10
C GLY A 158 25.90 1.54 13.90
N ASN A 159 25.73 2.73 13.32
CA ASN A 159 25.10 3.87 13.99
C ASN A 159 23.58 3.85 13.83
N GLN A 160 22.86 4.33 14.83
CA GLN A 160 21.42 4.55 14.77
C GLN A 160 21.05 5.47 13.60
N VAL A 161 20.11 5.04 12.76
CA VAL A 161 19.55 5.86 11.68
C VAL A 161 18.43 6.73 12.23
N TYR A 162 18.47 8.01 11.90
CA TYR A 162 17.43 8.99 12.24
C TYR A 162 16.75 9.51 10.99
N ALA A 163 15.45 9.78 11.10
CA ALA A 163 14.65 10.42 10.08
C ALA A 163 14.30 11.87 10.46
N VAL A 164 14.09 12.70 9.44
CA VAL A 164 13.61 14.09 9.60
C VAL A 164 12.28 14.13 10.35
N ASP A 165 11.41 13.16 10.11
CA ASP A 165 10.13 12.98 10.77
C ASP A 165 9.85 11.49 10.92
N LYS A 166 8.86 11.14 11.74
CA LYS A 166 8.36 9.76 11.75
C LYS A 166 7.85 9.37 10.35
N PRO A 167 7.86 8.07 9.98
CA PRO A 167 7.25 7.63 8.74
C PRO A 167 5.76 8.00 8.66
N HIS A 168 5.33 8.42 7.48
CA HIS A 168 3.95 8.75 7.13
C HIS A 168 3.60 8.10 5.80
N TYR A 169 2.35 7.66 5.65
CA TYR A 169 1.85 7.12 4.40
C TYR A 169 1.97 8.17 3.28
N LEU A 170 2.40 7.71 2.10
CA LEU A 170 2.81 8.53 0.95
C LEU A 170 4.10 9.34 1.13
N GLY A 171 4.85 9.13 2.22
CA GLY A 171 6.20 9.65 2.40
C GLY A 171 6.37 11.17 2.20
N PRO A 172 7.63 11.64 2.09
CA PRO A 172 7.91 13.06 1.92
C PRO A 172 7.66 13.53 0.49
N VAL A 173 6.75 14.48 0.31
CA VAL A 173 6.50 15.14 -0.98
C VAL A 173 7.69 16.02 -1.35
N VAL A 174 8.24 15.80 -2.54
CA VAL A 174 9.32 16.63 -3.08
C VAL A 174 8.74 17.79 -3.87
N LEU A 175 9.11 19.02 -3.49
CA LEU A 175 8.82 20.22 -4.26
C LEU A 175 10.07 20.58 -5.07
N ALA A 176 9.98 20.50 -6.38
CA ALA A 176 11.08 20.79 -7.30
C ALA A 176 10.75 21.98 -8.20
N SER A 177 11.78 22.63 -8.75
CA SER A 177 11.63 23.73 -9.71
C SER A 177 12.18 23.33 -11.07
N LYS A 178 11.48 23.71 -12.14
CA LYS A 178 11.92 23.50 -13.51
C LYS A 178 13.32 24.07 -13.73
N GLY A 179 14.21 23.27 -14.30
CA GLY A 179 15.59 23.64 -14.60
C GLY A 179 16.55 23.56 -13.41
N ARG A 180 16.08 23.13 -12.23
CA ARG A 180 16.92 22.78 -11.09
C ARG A 180 16.88 21.27 -10.89
N ALA A 181 18.03 20.63 -11.02
CA ALA A 181 18.11 19.17 -10.93
C ALA A 181 17.87 18.69 -9.49
N VAL A 182 17.30 17.51 -9.35
CA VAL A 182 17.16 16.82 -8.07
C VAL A 182 18.04 15.57 -8.07
N ARG A 183 18.75 15.33 -6.96
CA ARG A 183 19.54 14.12 -6.71
C ARG A 183 19.01 13.41 -5.48
N PHE A 184 18.83 12.10 -5.57
CA PHE A 184 18.53 11.26 -4.41
C PHE A 184 19.68 10.31 -4.11
N LYS A 185 19.92 10.08 -2.83
CA LYS A 185 20.43 8.80 -2.32
C LYS A 185 19.25 8.06 -1.70
N PHE A 186 18.96 6.87 -2.20
CA PHE A 186 17.89 6.01 -1.73
C PHE A 186 18.47 4.80 -1.00
N SER A 187 18.14 4.63 0.28
CA SER A 187 18.57 3.50 1.11
C SER A 187 17.41 2.51 1.36
N ASN A 188 17.72 1.22 1.42
CA ASN A 188 16.77 0.19 1.79
C ASN A 188 17.03 -0.29 3.22
N TYR A 189 16.13 0.10 4.14
CA TYR A 189 16.16 -0.30 5.55
C TYR A 189 14.99 -1.22 5.92
N LEU A 190 14.48 -1.99 4.95
CA LEU A 190 13.53 -3.06 5.25
C LEU A 190 14.21 -4.17 6.06
N PRO A 191 13.47 -4.93 6.89
CA PRO A 191 14.08 -6.02 7.64
C PRO A 191 14.62 -7.11 6.71
N LYS A 192 15.57 -7.89 7.22
CA LYS A 192 16.40 -8.80 6.40
C LYS A 192 16.08 -10.26 6.61
N GLY A 193 16.34 -11.08 5.59
CA GLY A 193 16.04 -12.51 5.60
C GLY A 193 14.57 -12.83 5.33
N GLY A 194 14.23 -14.11 5.29
CA GLY A 194 12.86 -14.57 5.03
C GLY A 194 12.14 -15.04 6.30
N PHE A 195 10.93 -15.55 6.13
CA PHE A 195 10.12 -16.12 7.20
C PHE A 195 10.89 -17.21 7.97
N ASP A 196 10.94 -17.06 9.29
CA ASP A 196 11.52 -18.04 10.21
C ASP A 196 10.40 -18.85 10.90
N PRO A 197 10.24 -20.15 10.56
CA PRO A 197 9.19 -20.99 11.14
C PRO A 197 9.40 -21.28 12.63
N LEU A 198 10.61 -21.09 13.18
CA LEU A 198 10.89 -21.33 14.59
C LEU A 198 10.41 -20.16 15.47
N THR A 199 10.53 -18.94 14.96
CA THR A 199 10.13 -17.73 15.68
C THR A 199 8.79 -17.17 15.21
N GLY A 200 8.26 -17.65 14.08
CA GLY A 200 7.06 -17.12 13.43
C GLY A 200 7.27 -15.72 12.83
N ARG A 201 8.52 -15.26 12.72
CA ARG A 201 8.83 -13.91 12.25
C ARG A 201 8.94 -13.87 10.74
N ARG A 202 8.22 -12.92 10.13
CA ARG A 202 8.22 -12.64 8.69
C ARG A 202 9.57 -12.06 8.19
N ASN A 203 10.29 -11.35 9.06
CA ASN A 203 11.57 -10.69 8.77
C ASN A 203 11.51 -9.75 7.54
N GLY A 204 12.10 -10.10 6.40
CA GLY A 204 12.07 -9.31 5.15
C GLY A 204 10.99 -9.72 4.14
N ASP A 205 10.28 -10.82 4.34
CA ASP A 205 9.19 -11.24 3.42
C ASP A 205 8.08 -10.17 3.32
N LEU A 206 7.20 -10.11 2.34
CA LEU A 206 6.12 -9.12 2.34
C LEU A 206 4.98 -9.57 3.26
N PHE A 207 4.34 -8.63 3.97
CA PHE A 207 3.11 -8.90 4.72
C PHE A 207 1.88 -9.05 3.80
N LEU A 208 2.12 -9.07 2.49
CA LEU A 208 1.16 -9.27 1.42
C LEU A 208 1.55 -10.49 0.58
N PRO A 209 0.58 -11.21 -0.01
CA PRO A 209 0.86 -12.37 -0.85
C PRO A 209 1.70 -12.04 -2.09
N VAL A 210 2.82 -12.74 -2.25
CA VAL A 210 3.71 -12.65 -3.43
C VAL A 210 3.52 -13.88 -4.30
N ASP A 211 3.19 -13.64 -5.58
CA ASP A 211 3.19 -14.67 -6.61
C ASP A 211 4.63 -15.00 -7.04
N THR A 212 5.09 -16.17 -6.62
CA THR A 212 6.44 -16.70 -6.83
C THR A 212 6.60 -17.38 -8.19
N THR A 213 5.59 -17.33 -9.06
CA THR A 213 5.68 -17.77 -10.46
C THR A 213 6.07 -16.62 -11.40
N LEU A 214 5.93 -15.36 -10.95
CA LEU A 214 6.27 -14.19 -11.73
C LEU A 214 7.78 -13.99 -11.84
N LEU A 215 8.22 -13.55 -13.03
CA LEU A 215 9.58 -13.09 -13.23
C LEU A 215 9.92 -11.99 -12.22
N GLY A 216 11.08 -12.09 -11.60
CA GLY A 216 11.51 -11.19 -10.56
C GLY A 216 10.94 -11.52 -9.18
N ALA A 217 9.90 -12.33 -9.02
CA ALA A 217 9.45 -12.84 -7.71
C ALA A 217 9.71 -14.35 -7.53
N ALA A 218 10.01 -15.04 -8.64
CA ALA A 218 10.31 -16.47 -8.69
C ALA A 218 11.72 -16.83 -8.22
N ARG A 219 12.14 -18.05 -8.55
CA ARG A 219 13.53 -18.47 -8.38
C ARG A 219 14.42 -17.67 -9.34
N ASP A 220 15.55 -17.26 -8.82
CA ASP A 220 16.65 -16.72 -9.59
C ASP A 220 17.27 -17.82 -10.50
N PRO A 221 18.20 -17.46 -11.40
CA PRO A 221 18.88 -18.41 -12.27
C PRO A 221 19.66 -19.52 -11.55
N VAL A 222 19.83 -19.46 -10.23
CA VAL A 222 20.59 -20.45 -9.44
C VAL A 222 19.74 -21.20 -8.43
N GLY A 223 18.42 -21.01 -8.52
CA GLY A 223 17.41 -21.78 -7.82
C GLY A 223 16.96 -21.19 -6.50
N ASP A 224 17.49 -20.04 -6.07
CA ASP A 224 17.07 -19.37 -4.83
C ASP A 224 15.90 -18.41 -5.08
N MET A 225 15.01 -18.25 -4.11
CA MET A 225 13.91 -17.27 -4.22
C MET A 225 14.45 -15.85 -4.15
N TYR A 226 13.98 -14.96 -5.03
CA TYR A 226 14.26 -13.53 -4.89
C TYR A 226 13.73 -13.00 -3.53
N PRO A 227 14.51 -12.15 -2.83
CA PRO A 227 14.03 -11.51 -1.59
C PRO A 227 12.78 -10.65 -1.83
N GLN A 228 11.84 -10.62 -0.89
CA GLN A 228 10.62 -9.81 -1.02
C GLN A 228 10.76 -8.39 -0.42
N ASN A 229 11.96 -8.03 0.05
CA ASN A 229 12.31 -6.70 0.54
C ASN A 229 13.13 -5.91 -0.50
N ARG A 230 12.94 -6.19 -1.78
CA ARG A 230 13.53 -5.41 -2.87
C ARG A 230 12.69 -4.15 -3.11
N ALA A 231 13.37 -3.04 -3.33
CA ALA A 231 12.75 -1.76 -3.65
C ALA A 231 13.58 -0.99 -4.68
N THR A 232 12.93 -0.12 -5.45
CA THR A 232 13.56 0.92 -6.28
C THR A 232 12.68 2.16 -6.29
N ILE A 233 13.12 3.22 -6.95
CA ILE A 233 12.32 4.43 -7.17
C ILE A 233 12.16 4.63 -8.67
N HIS A 234 10.93 4.62 -9.16
CA HIS A 234 10.56 5.17 -10.46
C HIS A 234 9.87 6.53 -10.28
N LEU A 235 10.37 7.57 -10.95
CA LEU A 235 9.72 8.89 -11.00
C LEU A 235 8.72 8.93 -12.17
N HIS A 236 7.46 8.66 -11.88
CA HIS A 236 6.42 8.60 -12.90
C HIS A 236 6.10 9.99 -13.45
N GLY A 237 6.20 10.13 -14.77
CA GLY A 237 6.08 11.42 -15.46
C GLY A 237 7.35 12.27 -15.44
N GLY A 238 8.45 11.73 -14.90
CA GLY A 238 9.80 12.28 -14.91
C GLY A 238 10.47 12.27 -16.29
N ASP A 239 11.20 13.32 -16.63
CA ASP A 239 12.20 13.30 -17.70
C ASP A 239 13.55 12.87 -17.08
N ALA A 240 13.78 11.56 -17.02
CA ALA A 240 14.90 10.94 -16.32
C ALA A 240 15.83 10.18 -17.28
N PRO A 241 17.16 10.22 -17.07
CA PRO A 241 18.07 9.32 -17.77
C PRO A 241 17.81 7.87 -17.35
N TRP A 242 18.08 6.91 -18.23
CA TRP A 242 17.75 5.48 -17.99
C TRP A 242 18.33 4.90 -16.68
N ILE A 243 19.49 5.40 -16.22
CA ILE A 243 20.11 4.96 -14.96
C ILE A 243 19.35 5.43 -13.72
N SER A 244 18.47 6.40 -13.85
CA SER A 244 17.68 7.00 -12.76
C SER A 244 16.17 6.92 -13.01
N ASP A 245 15.75 6.22 -14.06
CA ASP A 245 14.33 6.05 -14.36
C ASP A 245 13.65 5.10 -13.37
N GLY A 246 14.38 4.17 -12.76
CA GLY A 246 13.78 3.15 -11.88
C GLY A 246 13.23 1.98 -12.68
N THR A 247 13.96 1.50 -13.69
CA THR A 247 13.50 0.37 -14.49
C THR A 247 13.28 -0.88 -13.60
N PRO A 248 12.48 -1.87 -14.01
CA PRO A 248 12.14 -3.01 -13.17
C PRO A 248 13.30 -3.82 -12.60
N TYR A 249 14.50 -3.68 -13.16
CA TYR A 249 15.73 -4.35 -12.72
C TYR A 249 16.73 -3.38 -12.09
N GLN A 250 16.28 -2.24 -11.55
CA GLN A 250 17.08 -1.30 -10.77
C GLN A 250 16.80 -1.40 -9.27
N TRP A 251 16.26 -2.53 -8.81
CA TRP A 251 16.01 -2.74 -7.39
C TRP A 251 17.29 -2.95 -6.59
N ILE A 252 17.19 -2.68 -5.30
CA ILE A 252 18.20 -2.96 -4.28
C ILE A 252 17.55 -3.71 -3.11
N THR A 253 18.29 -4.59 -2.44
CA THR A 253 17.92 -5.20 -1.16
C THR A 253 18.52 -4.41 0.01
N PRO A 254 18.14 -4.65 1.27
CA PRO A 254 18.79 -4.02 2.42
C PRO A 254 20.26 -4.39 2.58
N TYR A 255 21.00 -3.57 3.32
CA TYR A 255 22.41 -3.81 3.64
C TYR A 255 22.64 -5.13 4.39
N GLY A 256 23.46 -6.02 3.84
CA GLY A 256 23.76 -7.33 4.42
C GLY A 256 22.57 -8.29 4.35
N GLU A 257 21.69 -8.12 3.35
CA GLU A 257 20.74 -9.14 2.95
C GLU A 257 21.47 -10.38 2.41
N ARG A 258 20.82 -11.54 2.47
CA ARG A 258 21.41 -12.79 2.00
C ARG A 258 21.89 -12.67 0.55
N LYS A 259 23.18 -12.94 0.34
CA LYS A 259 23.74 -13.13 -1.00
C LYS A 259 23.10 -14.37 -1.63
N LEU A 260 22.49 -14.23 -2.80
CA LEU A 260 22.07 -15.37 -3.61
C LEU A 260 23.32 -16.16 -4.03
N ALA A 261 23.26 -17.49 -3.94
CA ALA A 261 24.45 -18.33 -3.76
C ALA A 261 25.44 -18.40 -4.95
N ALA A 262 25.14 -17.83 -6.10
CA ALA A 262 25.89 -18.11 -7.33
C ALA A 262 26.72 -16.99 -7.92
N ASP A 263 26.58 -15.76 -7.44
CA ASP A 263 27.56 -14.72 -7.72
C ASP A 263 27.69 -13.80 -6.50
N PRO A 264 28.78 -13.95 -5.73
CA PRO A 264 28.99 -13.21 -4.48
C PRO A 264 29.20 -11.70 -4.66
N ALA A 265 29.21 -11.18 -5.90
CA ALA A 265 29.51 -9.76 -6.20
C ALA A 265 28.29 -8.87 -6.50
N THR A 266 27.12 -9.39 -6.92
CA THR A 266 26.09 -8.50 -7.53
C THR A 266 24.62 -8.74 -7.20
N TRP A 267 24.25 -9.78 -6.45
CA TRP A 267 22.83 -10.20 -6.38
C TRP A 267 21.98 -9.55 -5.26
N TRP A 268 22.54 -8.55 -4.56
CA TRP A 268 21.78 -7.61 -3.73
C TRP A 268 21.21 -6.42 -4.53
N ILE A 269 21.50 -6.33 -5.84
CA ILE A 269 20.96 -5.33 -6.75
C ILE A 269 20.46 -5.95 -8.05
N GLY A 270 19.56 -5.26 -8.75
CA GLY A 270 19.09 -5.66 -10.06
C GLY A 270 20.12 -5.41 -11.16
N ALA A 271 20.01 -6.14 -12.27
CA ALA A 271 21.00 -6.14 -13.36
C ALA A 271 21.27 -4.76 -13.99
N SER A 272 20.27 -3.88 -13.98
CA SER A 272 20.35 -2.52 -14.53
C SER A 272 20.62 -1.44 -13.48
N THR A 273 20.78 -1.80 -12.21
CA THR A 273 21.13 -0.85 -11.15
C THR A 273 22.47 -0.20 -11.46
N ARG A 274 22.47 1.13 -11.55
CA ARG A 274 23.65 1.96 -11.76
C ARG A 274 23.52 3.20 -10.89
N ASN A 275 24.61 3.56 -10.22
CA ASN A 275 24.70 4.82 -9.49
C ASN A 275 24.94 5.97 -10.47
N VAL A 276 24.45 7.16 -10.11
CA VAL A 276 24.75 8.41 -10.82
C VAL A 276 26.27 8.64 -10.79
N PRO A 277 26.96 8.76 -11.95
CA PRO A 277 28.42 8.77 -12.00
C PRO A 277 29.12 9.91 -11.25
N ASP A 278 28.44 11.04 -11.03
CA ASP A 278 28.98 12.21 -10.33
C ASP A 278 28.61 12.27 -8.84
N MET A 279 27.95 11.24 -8.32
CA MET A 279 27.61 11.09 -6.90
C MET A 279 28.55 10.09 -6.23
N PRO A 280 28.85 10.24 -4.93
CA PRO A 280 29.58 9.23 -4.17
C PRO A 280 28.88 7.86 -4.25
N ASP A 281 29.67 6.79 -4.28
CA ASP A 281 29.13 5.43 -4.18
C ASP A 281 28.38 5.29 -2.85
N PRO A 282 27.06 5.06 -2.86
CA PRO A 282 26.27 5.00 -1.64
C PRO A 282 26.49 3.69 -0.85
N GLY A 283 27.19 2.71 -1.43
CA GLY A 283 27.46 1.42 -0.80
C GLY A 283 26.30 0.42 -0.93
N GLU A 284 26.48 -0.76 -0.35
CA GLU A 284 25.46 -1.81 -0.35
C GLU A 284 24.18 -1.35 0.36
N GLY A 285 23.04 -1.71 -0.20
CA GLY A 285 21.73 -1.32 0.34
C GLY A 285 21.29 0.08 -0.03
N ALA A 286 21.98 0.76 -0.95
CA ALA A 286 21.58 2.07 -1.43
C ALA A 286 21.87 2.27 -2.93
N GLN A 287 21.16 3.22 -3.54
CA GLN A 287 21.32 3.64 -4.94
C GLN A 287 21.17 5.16 -5.07
N THR A 288 21.83 5.77 -6.05
CA THR A 288 21.65 7.19 -6.38
C THR A 288 20.81 7.43 -7.63
N PHE A 289 20.06 8.55 -7.64
CA PHE A 289 19.19 8.97 -8.75
C PHE A 289 19.41 10.44 -9.11
N TYR A 290 19.27 10.78 -10.40
CA TYR A 290 19.38 12.14 -10.93
C TYR A 290 18.19 12.48 -11.82
N TYR A 291 17.49 13.57 -11.49
CA TYR A 291 16.34 14.09 -12.21
C TYR A 291 16.63 15.51 -12.73
N PRO A 292 16.84 15.69 -14.04
CA PRO A 292 17.12 16.99 -14.65
C PRO A 292 16.04 18.06 -14.44
N ASN A 293 14.76 17.64 -14.34
CA ASN A 293 13.60 18.53 -14.19
C ASN A 293 13.44 19.59 -15.29
N ASN A 294 13.82 19.28 -16.54
CA ASN A 294 13.71 20.24 -17.65
C ASN A 294 12.37 20.16 -18.42
N GLN A 295 11.39 19.47 -17.85
CA GLN A 295 10.05 19.31 -18.41
C GLN A 295 9.05 20.35 -17.89
N SER A 296 7.78 20.29 -18.32
CA SER A 296 6.75 21.24 -17.87
C SER A 296 6.31 20.96 -16.42
N ALA A 297 5.91 22.01 -15.70
CA ALA A 297 5.30 21.91 -14.39
C ALA A 297 4.11 20.92 -14.41
N ARG A 298 4.00 20.10 -13.35
CA ARG A 298 2.99 19.05 -13.17
C ARG A 298 3.11 18.39 -11.80
N LEU A 299 2.03 17.78 -11.34
CA LEU A 299 2.06 16.77 -10.29
C LEU A 299 2.56 15.45 -10.88
N MET A 300 3.58 14.90 -10.25
CA MET A 300 4.16 13.58 -10.48
C MET A 300 4.12 12.81 -9.16
N PHE A 301 4.62 11.59 -9.21
CA PHE A 301 4.81 10.78 -8.02
C PHE A 301 5.98 9.85 -8.27
N TYR A 302 6.65 9.46 -7.20
CA TYR A 302 7.68 8.45 -7.25
C TYR A 302 7.23 7.23 -6.45
N HIS A 303 7.48 6.04 -6.99
CA HIS A 303 6.94 4.81 -6.44
C HIS A 303 7.84 3.62 -6.72
N ASP A 304 7.62 2.51 -6.02
CA ASP A 304 8.37 1.29 -6.26
C ASP A 304 8.09 0.73 -7.65
N HIS A 305 9.11 0.14 -8.25
CA HIS A 305 9.04 -0.43 -9.59
C HIS A 305 9.76 -1.79 -9.67
N ALA A 306 10.02 -2.45 -8.54
CA ALA A 306 10.78 -3.70 -8.52
C ALA A 306 10.05 -4.84 -9.26
N SER A 307 10.75 -5.49 -10.20
CA SER A 307 10.22 -6.59 -10.99
C SER A 307 9.61 -7.71 -10.12
N GLY A 308 8.37 -8.08 -10.43
CA GLY A 308 7.56 -9.08 -9.72
C GLY A 308 6.84 -8.56 -8.47
N LEU A 309 7.23 -7.40 -7.91
CA LEU A 309 6.73 -6.88 -6.64
C LEU A 309 6.01 -5.53 -6.72
N THR A 310 6.13 -4.78 -7.81
CA THR A 310 5.53 -3.42 -7.94
C THR A 310 4.10 -3.31 -7.40
N ARG A 311 3.21 -4.25 -7.75
CA ARG A 311 1.81 -4.23 -7.30
C ARG A 311 1.69 -4.25 -5.77
N VAL A 312 2.47 -5.08 -5.08
CA VAL A 312 2.39 -5.29 -3.63
C VAL A 312 3.23 -4.26 -2.86
N ASN A 313 4.34 -3.80 -3.40
CA ASN A 313 5.13 -2.71 -2.80
C ASN A 313 4.35 -1.38 -2.84
N VAL A 314 3.78 -1.02 -4.00
CA VAL A 314 2.94 0.19 -4.13
C VAL A 314 1.67 0.05 -3.29
N TYR A 315 1.04 -1.14 -3.28
CA TYR A 315 -0.13 -1.37 -2.43
C TYR A 315 0.21 -1.26 -0.94
N GLY A 316 1.39 -1.73 -0.53
CA GLY A 316 1.93 -1.64 0.83
C GLY A 316 2.32 -0.23 1.28
N GLY A 317 2.48 0.73 0.35
CA GLY A 317 2.68 2.15 0.65
C GLY A 317 3.92 2.81 0.03
N GLU A 318 4.66 2.11 -0.83
CA GLU A 318 5.86 2.65 -1.50
C GLU A 318 5.50 3.57 -2.68
N ALA A 319 4.91 4.72 -2.36
CA ALA A 319 4.61 5.80 -3.28
C ALA A 319 4.72 7.15 -2.55
N ALA A 320 5.00 8.24 -3.26
CA ALA A 320 5.06 9.57 -2.70
C ALA A 320 4.94 10.66 -3.76
N GLY A 321 4.50 11.86 -3.35
CA GLY A 321 4.27 12.98 -4.26
C GLY A 321 5.56 13.64 -4.75
N TYR A 322 5.55 14.12 -5.99
CA TYR A 322 6.59 14.97 -6.54
C TYR A 322 5.95 16.10 -7.34
N VAL A 323 6.12 17.35 -6.92
CA VAL A 323 5.52 18.50 -7.60
C VAL A 323 6.61 19.29 -8.30
N LEU A 324 6.53 19.40 -9.62
CA LEU A 324 7.41 20.26 -10.40
C LEU A 324 6.72 21.60 -10.65
N LEU A 325 7.34 22.68 -10.17
CA LEU A 325 6.87 24.05 -10.31
C LEU A 325 7.64 24.80 -11.40
N ASP A 326 7.03 25.84 -11.99
CA ASP A 326 7.73 26.73 -12.93
C ASP A 326 7.40 28.23 -12.74
N ASN A 327 8.20 29.06 -13.41
CA ASN A 327 8.04 30.52 -13.39
C ASN A 327 6.77 31.01 -14.13
N THR A 328 6.12 30.16 -14.93
CA THR A 328 4.89 30.52 -15.63
C THR A 328 3.72 30.46 -14.66
N GLU A 329 3.57 29.35 -13.94
CA GLU A 329 2.59 29.17 -12.87
C GLU A 329 2.78 30.21 -11.77
N ALA A 330 4.03 30.49 -11.37
CA ALA A 330 4.32 31.54 -10.40
C ALA A 330 3.80 32.93 -10.85
N LYS A 331 3.91 33.27 -12.15
CA LYS A 331 3.35 34.51 -12.71
C LYS A 331 1.83 34.50 -12.76
N LEU A 332 1.20 33.34 -12.98
CA LEU A 332 -0.26 33.21 -12.97
C LEU A 332 -0.81 33.35 -11.55
N ILE A 333 -0.13 32.78 -10.54
CA ILE A 333 -0.42 32.97 -9.11
C ILE A 333 -0.30 34.45 -8.75
N ALA A 334 0.80 35.11 -9.13
CA ALA A 334 1.02 36.52 -8.83
C ALA A 334 -0.02 37.45 -9.47
N LYS A 335 -0.64 37.03 -10.58
CA LYS A 335 -1.75 37.75 -11.23
C LYS A 335 -3.14 37.38 -10.67
N GLY A 336 -3.22 36.43 -9.74
CA GLY A 336 -4.49 35.91 -9.23
C GLY A 336 -5.29 35.12 -10.26
N VAL A 337 -4.66 34.59 -11.31
CA VAL A 337 -5.33 33.79 -12.35
C VAL A 337 -5.55 32.35 -11.88
N ILE A 338 -4.61 31.82 -11.09
CA ILE A 338 -4.74 30.51 -10.44
C ILE A 338 -4.49 30.67 -8.93
N PRO A 339 -5.03 29.77 -8.09
CA PRO A 339 -4.84 29.84 -6.64
C PRO A 339 -3.37 29.74 -6.24
N PRO A 340 -2.95 30.36 -5.12
CA PRO A 340 -1.61 30.16 -4.58
C PRO A 340 -1.42 28.70 -4.16
N ILE A 341 -0.16 28.25 -4.12
CA ILE A 341 0.18 26.87 -3.73
C ILE A 341 -0.34 26.50 -2.33
N SER A 342 -0.46 27.48 -1.43
CA SER A 342 -1.04 27.30 -0.09
C SER A 342 -2.53 26.93 -0.10
N ASP A 343 -3.22 27.18 -1.20
CA ASP A 343 -4.63 26.83 -1.41
C ASP A 343 -4.78 25.53 -2.22
N MET A 344 -3.69 24.97 -2.75
CA MET A 344 -3.71 23.73 -3.50
C MET A 344 -3.69 22.53 -2.55
N ILE A 345 -4.60 21.58 -2.79
CA ILE A 345 -4.78 20.40 -1.94
C ILE A 345 -4.37 19.17 -2.74
N PRO A 346 -3.27 18.48 -2.39
CA PRO A 346 -2.90 17.23 -3.05
C PRO A 346 -3.92 16.15 -2.69
N LEU A 347 -4.39 15.41 -3.69
CA LEU A 347 -5.28 14.27 -3.51
C LEU A 347 -4.66 13.05 -4.18
N VAL A 348 -4.13 12.13 -3.37
CA VAL A 348 -3.71 10.80 -3.82
C VAL A 348 -4.80 9.82 -3.44
N ILE A 349 -5.47 9.28 -4.45
CA ILE A 349 -6.64 8.41 -4.28
C ILE A 349 -6.22 6.98 -4.59
N GLN A 350 -6.52 6.08 -3.67
CA GLN A 350 -6.31 4.64 -3.80
C GLN A 350 -7.53 3.91 -3.27
N ASP A 351 -7.68 2.65 -3.64
CA ASP A 351 -8.60 1.71 -3.03
C ASP A 351 -7.79 0.66 -2.27
N LYS A 352 -8.25 0.33 -1.05
CA LYS A 352 -7.64 -0.65 -0.15
C LYS A 352 -8.70 -1.57 0.41
N THR A 353 -8.24 -2.69 0.95
CA THR A 353 -9.05 -3.65 1.69
C THR A 353 -8.29 -4.02 2.96
N PHE A 354 -8.99 -4.20 4.08
CA PHE A 354 -8.38 -4.51 5.38
C PHE A 354 -8.77 -5.91 5.85
N VAL A 355 -7.81 -6.69 6.35
CA VAL A 355 -8.03 -8.02 6.90
C VAL A 355 -9.11 -7.93 8.00
N PRO A 356 -10.23 -8.68 7.91
CA PRO A 356 -11.29 -8.69 8.90
C PRO A 356 -10.93 -9.64 10.06
N LYS A 357 -11.67 -9.52 11.16
CA LYS A 357 -11.41 -10.33 12.37
C LYS A 357 -11.68 -11.83 12.17
N ASP A 358 -12.61 -12.17 11.29
CA ASP A 358 -13.01 -13.52 10.90
C ASP A 358 -12.40 -13.94 9.54
N ILE A 359 -11.15 -13.52 9.27
CA ILE A 359 -10.46 -13.81 8.00
C ILE A 359 -10.45 -15.31 7.67
N VAL A 360 -10.34 -16.20 8.66
CA VAL A 360 -10.32 -17.66 8.43
C VAL A 360 -11.66 -18.15 7.83
N GLN A 361 -12.77 -17.49 8.13
CA GLN A 361 -14.08 -17.78 7.56
C GLN A 361 -14.24 -17.17 6.16
N GLN A 362 -13.68 -15.98 5.96
CA GLN A 362 -13.82 -15.20 4.72
C GLN A 362 -12.82 -15.57 3.63
N ASP A 363 -11.66 -16.10 4.03
CA ASP A 363 -10.52 -16.46 3.21
C ASP A 363 -9.68 -17.49 3.97
N ALA A 364 -10.09 -18.75 3.91
CA ALA A 364 -9.43 -19.86 4.61
C ALA A 364 -7.98 -20.13 4.15
N ARG A 365 -7.53 -19.47 3.07
CA ARG A 365 -6.18 -19.58 2.51
C ARG A 365 -5.24 -18.47 3.01
N TRP A 366 -5.79 -17.44 3.65
CA TRP A 366 -5.00 -16.37 4.26
C TRP A 366 -4.12 -16.91 5.39
N ASP A 367 -2.80 -16.86 5.20
CA ASP A 367 -1.83 -17.30 6.20
C ASP A 367 -1.52 -16.18 7.21
N THR A 368 -2.24 -16.16 8.32
CA THR A 368 -2.08 -15.14 9.40
C THR A 368 -0.72 -15.20 10.10
N ALA A 369 0.09 -16.23 9.89
CA ALA A 369 1.45 -16.28 10.41
C ALA A 369 2.45 -15.56 9.48
N ARG A 370 2.07 -15.29 8.22
CA ARG A 370 2.95 -14.74 7.19
C ARG A 370 2.50 -13.40 6.65
N TRP A 371 1.19 -13.19 6.56
CA TRP A 371 0.58 -11.97 6.04
C TRP A 371 -0.08 -11.16 7.16
N GLY A 372 -0.68 -10.03 6.80
CA GLY A 372 -1.32 -9.11 7.74
C GLY A 372 -2.40 -9.76 8.62
N ASP A 373 -2.56 -9.23 9.83
CA ASP A 373 -3.59 -9.63 10.80
C ASP A 373 -4.75 -8.61 10.80
N TYR A 374 -5.77 -8.80 11.63
CA TYR A 374 -6.95 -7.93 11.73
C TYR A 374 -6.59 -6.43 11.74
N GLY A 375 -7.03 -5.71 10.71
CA GLY A 375 -6.75 -4.28 10.48
C GLY A 375 -5.51 -3.96 9.64
N ASP A 376 -4.74 -4.96 9.21
CA ASP A 376 -3.70 -4.80 8.18
C ASP A 376 -4.31 -4.83 6.77
N LEU A 377 -3.49 -4.54 5.76
CA LEU A 377 -3.89 -4.61 4.37
C LEU A 377 -4.10 -6.06 3.94
N TRP A 378 -5.23 -6.32 3.29
CA TRP A 378 -5.52 -7.55 2.57
C TRP A 378 -5.30 -7.32 1.07
N PHE A 379 -4.79 -8.32 0.36
CA PHE A 379 -4.63 -8.29 -1.09
C PHE A 379 -5.05 -9.63 -1.71
N PRO A 380 -5.75 -9.65 -2.86
CA PRO A 380 -6.16 -10.88 -3.50
C PRO A 380 -4.96 -11.72 -3.96
N HIS A 381 -5.09 -13.04 -3.80
CA HIS A 381 -3.95 -13.94 -3.98
C HIS A 381 -4.31 -15.30 -4.58
N VAL A 382 -5.57 -15.50 -4.98
CA VAL A 382 -6.07 -16.75 -5.55
C VAL A 382 -7.05 -16.42 -6.65
N TYR A 383 -7.01 -17.16 -7.77
CA TYR A 383 -8.14 -17.22 -8.68
C TYR A 383 -9.21 -18.11 -8.09
N GLU A 384 -10.43 -17.62 -8.03
CA GLU A 384 -11.55 -18.36 -7.47
C GLU A 384 -12.55 -18.62 -8.59
N THR A 385 -13.04 -19.86 -8.72
CA THR A 385 -14.05 -20.15 -9.74
C THR A 385 -15.30 -19.33 -9.45
N ASN A 386 -15.97 -18.76 -10.45
CA ASN A 386 -17.24 -18.06 -10.21
C ASN A 386 -18.40 -19.03 -9.90
N GLN A 387 -18.17 -20.34 -10.08
CA GLN A 387 -19.13 -21.39 -9.76
C GLN A 387 -18.65 -22.26 -8.59
N ASP A 388 -19.56 -22.56 -7.65
CA ASP A 388 -19.39 -23.60 -6.63
C ASP A 388 -20.45 -24.68 -6.86
N PRO A 389 -20.09 -25.92 -7.30
CA PRO A 389 -21.03 -27.02 -7.48
C PRO A 389 -21.80 -27.39 -6.20
N ASN A 390 -21.31 -26.97 -5.03
CA ASN A 390 -21.94 -27.20 -3.73
C ASN A 390 -22.86 -26.04 -3.30
N SER A 391 -22.93 -24.95 -4.06
CA SER A 391 -23.87 -23.85 -3.84
C SER A 391 -25.22 -24.16 -4.48
N PHE A 392 -26.30 -23.67 -3.86
CA PHE A 392 -27.67 -23.94 -4.32
C PHE A 392 -27.98 -23.33 -5.70
N ASP A 393 -27.44 -22.14 -5.99
CA ASP A 393 -27.65 -21.40 -7.24
C ASP A 393 -26.46 -21.52 -8.20
N GLY A 394 -25.45 -22.33 -7.85
CA GLY A 394 -24.24 -22.51 -8.62
C GLY A 394 -23.23 -21.36 -8.51
N THR A 395 -23.51 -20.31 -7.73
CA THR A 395 -22.58 -19.18 -7.54
C THR A 395 -21.51 -19.49 -6.50
N ASN A 396 -20.27 -19.09 -6.75
CA ASN A 396 -19.25 -19.13 -5.71
C ASN A 396 -19.36 -17.87 -4.84
N PRO A 397 -19.76 -17.98 -3.55
CA PRO A 397 -19.91 -16.83 -2.65
C PRO A 397 -18.59 -16.14 -2.29
N VAL A 398 -17.46 -16.81 -2.57
CA VAL A 398 -16.12 -16.25 -2.48
C VAL A 398 -15.49 -16.09 -3.87
N GLY A 399 -16.19 -16.33 -4.97
CA GLY A 399 -15.65 -16.22 -6.33
C GLY A 399 -15.38 -14.76 -6.71
N ARG A 400 -14.17 -14.25 -6.43
CA ARG A 400 -13.84 -12.83 -6.66
C ARG A 400 -13.49 -12.50 -8.11
N TRP A 401 -12.89 -13.44 -8.83
CA TRP A 401 -12.30 -13.20 -10.16
C TRP A 401 -12.81 -14.24 -11.16
N ASP A 402 -13.30 -13.80 -12.32
CA ASP A 402 -13.90 -14.68 -13.32
C ASP A 402 -12.90 -15.70 -13.86
N TYR A 403 -12.87 -16.89 -13.26
CA TYR A 403 -12.21 -18.04 -13.84
C TYR A 403 -13.23 -19.16 -14.10
N GLY A 404 -13.52 -19.39 -15.36
CA GLY A 404 -14.41 -20.45 -15.84
C GLY A 404 -15.71 -19.96 -16.50
N PRO A 405 -16.46 -20.85 -17.16
CA PRO A 405 -17.68 -20.51 -17.89
C PRO A 405 -18.84 -20.08 -16.98
N TRP A 406 -19.55 -19.02 -17.36
CA TRP A 406 -20.72 -18.48 -16.65
C TRP A 406 -22.05 -18.93 -17.28
N PHE A 407 -22.23 -20.23 -17.51
CA PHE A 407 -23.48 -20.76 -18.04
C PHE A 407 -23.83 -22.11 -17.43
N TRP A 408 -25.13 -22.38 -17.30
CA TRP A 408 -25.65 -23.69 -16.90
C TRP A 408 -25.58 -24.67 -18.07
N PRO A 409 -25.17 -25.94 -17.86
CA PRO A 409 -24.76 -26.57 -16.60
C PRO A 409 -23.35 -26.19 -16.15
N ILE A 410 -23.07 -26.31 -14.85
CA ILE A 410 -21.75 -26.05 -14.24
C ILE A 410 -20.70 -26.99 -14.87
N PHE A 411 -19.65 -26.42 -15.45
CA PHE A 411 -18.51 -27.19 -15.97
C PHE A 411 -17.29 -26.94 -15.07
N PRO A 412 -16.66 -28.00 -14.53
CA PRO A 412 -15.43 -27.83 -13.76
C PRO A 412 -14.35 -27.19 -14.64
N ALA A 413 -13.55 -26.30 -14.03
CA ALA A 413 -12.34 -25.78 -14.65
C ALA A 413 -11.46 -26.95 -15.13
N PRO A 414 -11.03 -26.97 -16.42
CA PRO A 414 -10.22 -28.06 -16.95
C PRO A 414 -8.80 -28.11 -16.36
N GLU A 415 -8.32 -27.01 -15.78
CA GLU A 415 -6.99 -26.87 -15.20
C GLU A 415 -7.08 -26.74 -13.66
N GLY A 416 -6.07 -27.25 -12.96
CA GLY A 416 -5.92 -27.02 -11.53
C GLY A 416 -5.57 -25.55 -11.25
N LEU A 417 -6.40 -24.87 -10.49
CA LEU A 417 -6.11 -23.52 -10.02
C LEU A 417 -5.04 -23.53 -8.93
N PRO A 418 -4.20 -22.47 -8.82
CA PRO A 418 -3.36 -22.25 -7.66
C PRO A 418 -4.16 -22.40 -6.38
N THR A 419 -3.60 -23.13 -5.41
CA THR A 419 -4.28 -23.45 -4.16
C THR A 419 -4.45 -22.23 -3.26
N GLY A 420 -3.67 -21.17 -3.48
CA GLY A 420 -3.64 -19.96 -2.68
C GLY A 420 -2.94 -20.11 -1.33
N VAL A 421 -2.49 -21.32 -0.98
CA VAL A 421 -1.63 -21.53 0.19
C VAL A 421 -0.32 -20.78 -0.01
N PHE A 422 0.33 -20.36 1.08
CA PHE A 422 1.61 -19.67 0.99
C PHE A 422 2.59 -20.40 0.05
N GLY A 423 3.20 -19.64 -0.86
CA GLY A 423 4.11 -20.16 -1.88
C GLY A 423 3.42 -20.59 -3.18
N ASP A 424 2.09 -20.57 -3.21
CA ASP A 424 1.22 -20.87 -4.36
C ASP A 424 0.14 -19.77 -4.52
N ALA A 425 0.51 -18.54 -4.16
CA ALA A 425 -0.29 -17.35 -4.42
C ALA A 425 -0.20 -16.98 -5.90
N SER A 426 -1.31 -16.53 -6.48
CA SER A 426 -1.40 -16.09 -7.87
C SER A 426 -1.57 -14.58 -7.98
N THR A 427 -1.00 -13.98 -9.01
CA THR A 427 -1.31 -12.60 -9.37
C THR A 427 -2.74 -12.51 -9.89
N THR A 428 -3.51 -11.61 -9.29
CA THR A 428 -4.86 -11.27 -9.75
C THR A 428 -4.76 -10.01 -10.63
N PRO A 429 -5.01 -10.11 -11.95
CA PRO A 429 -4.69 -9.07 -12.92
C PRO A 429 -5.59 -7.83 -12.79
N GLU A 430 -6.73 -7.96 -12.14
CA GLU A 430 -7.67 -6.88 -11.87
C GLU A 430 -8.21 -7.09 -10.45
N ALA A 431 -8.07 -6.08 -9.59
CA ALA A 431 -8.54 -6.13 -8.22
C ALA A 431 -9.23 -4.81 -7.87
N PHE A 432 -10.54 -4.86 -7.64
CA PHE A 432 -11.31 -3.74 -7.14
C PHE A 432 -11.45 -3.87 -5.63
N MET A 433 -10.84 -2.95 -4.89
CA MET A 433 -10.95 -2.90 -3.43
C MET A 433 -12.17 -2.09 -3.01
N ASP A 434 -12.58 -2.26 -1.75
CA ASP A 434 -13.87 -1.74 -1.27
C ASP A 434 -13.75 -0.47 -0.41
N THR A 435 -12.53 -0.05 -0.06
CA THR A 435 -12.28 1.09 0.82
C THR A 435 -11.44 2.17 0.13
N PRO A 436 -12.07 3.26 -0.34
CA PRO A 436 -11.38 4.45 -0.80
C PRO A 436 -10.53 5.06 0.31
N VAL A 437 -9.26 5.29 -0.01
CA VAL A 437 -8.26 5.97 0.82
C VAL A 437 -7.81 7.21 0.06
N VAL A 438 -7.80 8.36 0.75
CA VAL A 438 -7.25 9.61 0.21
C VAL A 438 -6.19 10.12 1.17
N ASN A 439 -4.98 10.33 0.65
CA ASN A 439 -3.80 10.74 1.43
C ASN A 439 -3.51 9.85 2.66
N GLY A 440 -3.85 8.56 2.59
CA GLY A 440 -3.63 7.61 3.70
C GLY A 440 -4.74 7.50 4.73
N THR A 441 -5.85 8.22 4.58
CA THR A 441 -7.04 8.05 5.45
C THR A 441 -8.17 7.39 4.67
N ALA A 442 -8.82 6.39 5.26
CA ALA A 442 -10.02 5.78 4.69
C ALA A 442 -11.23 6.72 4.83
N TYR A 443 -11.99 6.90 3.75
CA TYR A 443 -13.18 7.75 3.70
C TYR A 443 -13.02 9.14 4.37
N PRO A 444 -11.98 9.93 4.04
CA PRO A 444 -11.73 11.17 4.78
C PRO A 444 -12.75 12.25 4.42
N THR A 445 -12.89 13.22 5.32
CA THR A 445 -13.68 14.44 5.10
C THR A 445 -12.81 15.69 5.08
N LEU A 446 -13.20 16.68 4.28
CA LEU A 446 -12.57 17.99 4.25
C LEU A 446 -13.65 19.06 4.10
N SER A 447 -13.62 20.06 5.00
CA SER A 447 -14.41 21.27 4.83
C SER A 447 -13.61 22.30 4.05
N VAL A 448 -14.13 22.72 2.90
CA VAL A 448 -13.52 23.78 2.08
C VAL A 448 -14.33 25.06 2.20
N GLN A 449 -13.65 26.20 2.32
CA GLN A 449 -14.30 27.50 2.30
C GLN A 449 -14.70 27.86 0.86
N PRO A 450 -15.89 28.41 0.62
CA PRO A 450 -16.20 29.00 -0.68
C PRO A 450 -15.28 30.20 -0.89
N LYS A 451 -14.35 30.07 -1.85
CA LYS A 451 -13.52 31.19 -2.33
C LYS A 451 -14.04 31.59 -3.72
N ALA A 452 -14.29 32.89 -3.88
CA ALA A 452 -14.83 33.51 -5.09
C ALA A 452 -13.80 33.60 -6.23
#